data_AF-A0A9D6YQM2-F1
#
_entry.id   AF-A0A9D6YQM2-F1
#
_cell.length_a   1.000
_cell.length_b   1.000
_cell.length_c   1.000
_cell.angle_alpha   90.00
_cell.angle_beta   90.00
_cell.angle_gamma   90.00
#
_symmetry.space_group_name_H-M   'P 1'
#
loop_
_entity.id
_entity.type
_entity.pdbx_description
1 polymer ?
#
loop_
_entity_poly.entity_id
_entity_poly.type
_entity_poly.pdbx_seq_one_letter_code
_entity_poly.pdbx_strand_id
1 'polypeptide(L)'
;MWKSLRAFEAKHGEHHALTHVKPHNRESTEEVVVVLNKYPITVFEQIRSSAFPAYALITFVGIFAPIIALLQFTMPGLPWITTGLAAVIWSFYLYEVLHALWHENPTTSWKTWIELPIVGRLVKSVYGFHLIHHAHHRSNMAISGFFGLPVPDWIFGTYYVPEKLPLDNHMTMKRSDYPNPPPPCKLIAWLDSKVGKQGE
;
A
#
# COMPACT_ATOMS: atom_id res chain seq x y z
N MET A 1 3.58 -1.26 -22.09
CA MET A 1 3.60 -1.85 -20.74
C MET A 1 4.62 -1.18 -19.83
N TRP A 2 5.93 -1.28 -20.08
CA TRP A 2 6.98 -0.77 -19.17
C TRP A 2 6.97 0.76 -18.93
N LYS A 3 6.60 1.57 -19.92
CA LYS A 3 6.49 3.04 -19.75
C LYS A 3 5.40 3.42 -18.74
N SER A 4 4.23 2.77 -18.83
CA SER A 4 3.12 3.01 -17.89
C SER A 4 3.52 2.59 -16.47
N LEU A 5 4.20 1.44 -16.31
CA LEU A 5 4.69 0.98 -15.02
C LEU A 5 5.68 1.96 -14.37
N ARG A 6 6.60 2.55 -15.14
CA ARG A 6 7.50 3.60 -14.64
C ARG A 6 6.77 4.87 -14.22
N ALA A 7 5.71 5.25 -14.95
CA ALA A 7 4.89 6.40 -14.57
C ALA A 7 4.12 6.15 -13.26
N PHE A 8 3.64 4.93 -13.05
CA PHE A 8 3.06 4.52 -11.76
C PHE A 8 4.09 4.51 -10.64
N GLU A 9 5.26 3.94 -10.88
CA GLU A 9 6.37 3.92 -9.91
C GLU A 9 6.77 5.33 -9.48
N ALA A 10 6.94 6.26 -10.43
CA ALA A 10 7.27 7.64 -10.12
C ALA A 10 6.19 8.31 -9.25
N LYS A 11 4.91 8.11 -9.60
CA LYS A 11 3.79 8.66 -8.81
C LYS A 11 3.67 8.03 -7.43
N HIS A 12 3.93 6.73 -7.32
CA HIS A 12 3.98 6.03 -6.04
C HIS A 12 5.15 6.54 -5.17
N GLY A 13 6.31 6.80 -5.77
CA GLY A 13 7.43 7.43 -5.08
C GLY A 13 7.11 8.85 -4.57
N GLU A 14 6.42 9.67 -5.36
CA GLU A 14 5.92 10.98 -4.92
C GLU A 14 5.00 10.86 -3.70
N HIS A 15 4.07 9.91 -3.72
CA HIS A 15 3.17 9.62 -2.60
C HIS A 15 3.94 9.28 -1.32
N HIS A 16 4.86 8.31 -1.41
CA HIS A 16 5.73 7.89 -0.30
C HIS A 16 6.59 9.03 0.25
N ALA A 17 7.06 9.93 -0.62
CA ALA A 17 7.82 11.10 -0.19
C ALA A 17 6.99 12.02 0.72
N LEU A 18 5.69 12.15 0.45
CA LEU A 18 4.76 12.99 1.22
C LEU A 18 4.30 12.35 2.53
N THR A 19 4.25 11.01 2.59
CA THR A 19 3.60 10.25 3.68
C THR A 19 4.58 9.33 4.44
N HIS A 20 5.87 9.61 4.37
CA HIS A 20 6.92 8.75 4.90
C HIS A 20 6.85 8.49 6.41
N VAL A 21 7.24 7.27 6.78
CA VAL A 21 7.44 6.83 8.17
C VAL A 21 8.88 6.37 8.37
N LYS A 22 9.74 7.25 8.86
CA LYS A 22 11.19 6.99 8.91
C LYS A 22 11.88 7.55 10.16
N PRO A 23 13.03 6.99 10.57
CA PRO A 23 13.84 7.58 11.64
C PRO A 23 14.19 9.04 11.30
N HIS A 24 14.10 9.94 12.28
CA HIS A 24 14.41 11.36 12.13
C HIS A 24 15.85 11.56 11.62
N ASN A 25 16.79 10.76 12.15
CA ASN A 25 18.15 10.65 11.65
C ASN A 25 18.42 9.21 11.21
N ARG A 26 18.39 8.97 9.88
CA ARG A 26 18.60 7.63 9.30
C ARG A 26 20.01 7.12 9.54
N GLU A 27 21.00 8.00 9.64
CA GLU A 27 22.43 7.67 9.80
C GLU A 27 22.87 7.56 11.27
N SER A 28 22.02 7.94 12.23
CA SER A 28 22.35 7.83 13.65
C SER A 28 22.64 6.38 14.05
N THR A 29 23.78 6.13 14.68
CA THR A 29 24.13 4.81 15.23
C THR A 29 23.57 4.60 16.64
N GLU A 30 22.71 5.50 17.11
CA GLU A 30 22.09 5.40 18.44
C GLU A 30 21.20 4.14 18.53
N GLU A 31 21.23 3.50 19.70
CA GLU A 31 20.37 2.34 20.00
C GLU A 31 18.89 2.74 20.01
N VAL A 32 18.60 4.00 20.32
CA VAL A 32 17.25 4.56 20.38
C VAL A 32 17.08 5.60 19.28
N VAL A 33 16.02 5.47 18.49
CA VAL A 33 15.70 6.37 17.39
C VAL A 33 14.29 6.93 17.56
N VAL A 34 14.11 8.19 17.14
CA VAL A 34 12.79 8.81 16.99
C VAL A 34 12.31 8.53 15.57
N VAL A 35 11.27 7.73 15.42
CA VAL A 35 10.60 7.49 14.13
C VAL A 35 9.55 8.56 13.93
N LEU A 36 9.64 9.31 12.85
CA LEU A 36 8.61 10.28 12.46
C LEU A 36 7.51 9.58 11.66
N ASN A 37 6.26 9.97 11.91
CA ASN A 37 5.09 9.52 11.19
C ASN A 37 4.41 10.73 10.53
N LYS A 38 4.64 10.91 9.21
CA LYS A 38 3.94 11.90 8.37
C LYS A 38 2.85 11.27 7.50
N TYR A 39 2.46 10.05 7.82
CA TYR A 39 1.53 9.25 7.05
C TYR A 39 0.16 9.90 6.78
N PRO A 40 -0.45 10.69 7.68
CA PRO A 40 -1.77 11.25 7.42
C PRO A 40 -1.77 12.25 6.25
N ILE A 41 -2.83 12.19 5.45
CA ILE A 41 -3.10 13.19 4.40
C ILE A 41 -4.12 14.17 4.95
N THR A 42 -3.69 15.42 5.15
CA THR A 42 -4.52 16.44 5.82
C THR A 42 -4.62 17.74 5.03
N VAL A 43 -3.80 17.93 3.99
CA VAL A 43 -3.83 19.12 3.14
C VAL A 43 -4.09 18.78 1.67
N PHE A 44 -4.69 19.73 0.96
CA PHE A 44 -5.15 19.52 -0.42
C PHE A 44 -4.01 19.20 -1.40
N GLU A 45 -2.82 19.77 -1.18
CA GLU A 45 -1.65 19.54 -2.00
C GLU A 45 -1.21 18.07 -1.99
N GLN A 46 -1.41 17.37 -0.87
CA GLN A 46 -1.10 15.94 -0.76
C GLN A 46 -2.07 15.08 -1.58
N ILE A 47 -3.34 15.50 -1.72
CA ILE A 47 -4.40 14.75 -2.42
C ILE A 47 -4.01 14.49 -3.89
N ARG A 48 -3.34 15.46 -4.52
CA ARG A 48 -2.93 15.36 -5.93
C ARG A 48 -1.95 14.21 -6.19
N SER A 49 -1.15 13.86 -5.19
CA SER A 49 -0.16 12.79 -5.29
C SER A 49 -0.56 11.53 -4.52
N SER A 50 -1.73 11.51 -3.87
CA SER A 50 -2.20 10.35 -3.10
C SER A 50 -3.29 9.52 -3.78
N ALA A 51 -3.91 10.05 -4.83
CA ALA A 51 -4.87 9.34 -5.66
C ALA A 51 -4.22 8.82 -6.93
N PHE A 52 -4.71 7.71 -7.47
CA PHE A 52 -4.28 7.30 -8.79
C PHE A 52 -4.65 8.35 -9.86
N PRO A 53 -3.78 8.58 -10.86
CA PRO A 53 -4.10 9.50 -11.93
C PRO A 53 -5.24 8.94 -12.79
N ALA A 54 -6.02 9.80 -13.45
CA ALA A 54 -7.20 9.38 -14.22
C ALA A 54 -6.93 8.30 -15.29
N TYR A 55 -5.73 8.30 -15.88
CA TYR A 55 -5.32 7.28 -16.86
C TYR A 55 -5.13 5.88 -16.24
N ALA A 56 -5.05 5.76 -14.92
CA ALA A 56 -4.81 4.51 -14.22
C ALA A 56 -5.95 3.52 -14.46
N LEU A 57 -7.20 3.98 -14.36
CA LEU A 57 -8.38 3.14 -14.62
C LEU A 57 -8.35 2.57 -16.03
N ILE A 58 -8.06 3.39 -17.04
CA ILE A 58 -7.93 2.94 -18.44
C ILE A 58 -6.81 1.90 -18.57
N THR A 59 -5.70 2.09 -17.86
CA THR A 59 -4.59 1.14 -17.87
C THR A 59 -4.97 -0.19 -17.25
N PHE A 60 -5.67 -0.20 -16.10
CA PHE A 60 -6.16 -1.43 -15.48
C PHE A 60 -7.20 -2.14 -16.36
N VAL A 61 -8.14 -1.40 -16.94
CA VAL A 61 -9.09 -1.97 -17.93
C VAL A 61 -8.33 -2.60 -19.08
N GLY A 62 -7.31 -1.93 -19.63
CA GLY A 62 -6.47 -2.48 -20.70
C GLY A 62 -5.70 -3.76 -20.30
N ILE A 63 -5.22 -3.84 -19.06
CA ILE A 63 -4.54 -5.03 -18.52
C ILE A 63 -5.50 -6.22 -18.38
N PHE A 64 -6.73 -5.99 -17.90
CA PHE A 64 -7.72 -7.05 -17.67
C PHE A 64 -8.56 -7.38 -18.91
N ALA A 65 -8.60 -6.51 -19.92
CA ALA A 65 -9.39 -6.72 -21.14
C ALA A 65 -9.10 -8.04 -21.87
N PRO A 66 -7.84 -8.52 -22.02
CA PRO A 66 -7.58 -9.82 -22.63
C PRO A 66 -8.20 -10.99 -21.87
N ILE A 67 -8.19 -10.93 -20.53
CA ILE A 67 -8.81 -11.96 -19.68
C ILE A 67 -10.32 -11.93 -19.83
N ILE A 68 -10.92 -10.72 -19.80
CA ILE A 68 -12.36 -10.53 -19.99
C ILE A 68 -12.81 -11.03 -21.37
N ALA A 69 -12.06 -10.69 -22.43
CA ALA A 69 -12.34 -11.13 -23.79
C ALA A 69 -12.24 -12.66 -23.93
N LEU A 70 -11.23 -13.27 -23.31
CA LEU A 70 -11.07 -14.72 -23.28
C LEU A 70 -12.26 -15.39 -22.58
N LEU A 71 -12.68 -14.90 -21.41
CA LEU A 71 -13.83 -15.43 -20.69
C LEU A 71 -15.11 -15.31 -21.50
N GLN A 72 -15.35 -14.16 -22.14
CA GLN A 72 -16.48 -13.94 -23.04
C GLN A 72 -16.49 -14.92 -24.22
N PHE A 73 -15.31 -15.20 -24.78
CA PHE A 73 -15.16 -16.13 -25.89
C PHE A 73 -15.40 -17.60 -25.46
N THR A 74 -14.83 -18.02 -24.32
CA THR A 74 -14.94 -19.42 -23.86
C THR A 74 -16.25 -19.76 -23.17
N MET A 75 -16.92 -18.77 -22.59
CA MET A 75 -18.14 -18.94 -21.80
C MET A 75 -19.18 -17.87 -22.18
N PRO A 76 -19.67 -17.86 -23.44
CA PRO A 76 -20.48 -16.75 -23.97
C PRO A 76 -21.85 -16.60 -23.33
N GLY A 77 -22.33 -17.61 -22.59
CA GLY A 77 -23.61 -17.57 -21.87
C GLY A 77 -23.65 -16.63 -20.66
N LEU A 78 -22.53 -16.02 -20.29
CA LEU A 78 -22.43 -15.06 -19.19
C LEU A 78 -21.97 -13.68 -19.70
N PRO A 79 -22.38 -12.58 -19.04
CA PRO A 79 -22.11 -11.22 -19.50
C PRO A 79 -20.71 -10.73 -19.07
N TRP A 80 -19.65 -11.45 -19.47
CA TRP A 80 -18.29 -11.21 -18.99
C TRP A 80 -17.76 -9.81 -19.28
N ILE A 81 -18.12 -9.22 -20.42
CA ILE A 81 -17.69 -7.85 -20.74
C ILE A 81 -18.22 -6.87 -19.69
N THR A 82 -19.52 -6.88 -19.41
CA THR A 82 -20.12 -5.92 -18.48
C THR A 82 -19.71 -6.22 -17.04
N THR A 83 -19.72 -7.48 -16.61
CA THR A 83 -19.33 -7.86 -15.23
C THR A 83 -17.85 -7.69 -14.99
N GLY A 84 -16.99 -8.01 -15.96
CA GLY A 84 -15.56 -7.83 -15.89
C GLY A 84 -15.16 -6.36 -15.81
N LEU A 85 -15.74 -5.50 -16.66
CA LEU A 85 -15.51 -4.06 -16.58
C LEU A 85 -16.02 -3.47 -15.26
N ALA A 86 -17.22 -3.85 -14.82
CA ALA A 86 -17.75 -3.43 -13.53
C ALA A 86 -16.84 -3.87 -12.37
N ALA A 87 -16.31 -5.09 -12.41
CA ALA A 87 -15.39 -5.59 -11.40
C ALA A 87 -14.09 -4.78 -11.34
N VAL A 88 -13.50 -4.41 -12.48
CA VAL A 88 -12.30 -3.57 -12.53
C VAL A 88 -12.58 -2.18 -11.97
N ILE A 89 -13.68 -1.54 -12.41
CA ILE A 89 -14.06 -0.20 -11.93
C ILE A 89 -14.35 -0.22 -10.43
N TRP A 90 -15.10 -1.21 -9.96
CA TRP A 90 -15.45 -1.36 -8.55
C TRP A 90 -14.21 -1.63 -7.69
N SER A 91 -13.31 -2.50 -8.13
CA SER A 91 -12.05 -2.76 -7.45
C SER A 91 -11.17 -1.52 -7.39
N PHE A 92 -11.09 -0.74 -8.47
CA PHE A 92 -10.34 0.51 -8.50
C PHE A 92 -10.93 1.56 -7.53
N TYR A 93 -12.25 1.73 -7.55
CA TYR A 93 -12.94 2.63 -6.63
C TYR A 93 -12.72 2.23 -5.16
N LEU A 94 -12.91 0.96 -4.83
CA LEU A 94 -12.71 0.47 -3.47
C LEU A 94 -11.25 0.60 -3.02
N TYR A 95 -10.29 0.38 -3.91
CA TYR A 95 -8.88 0.65 -3.63
C TYR A 95 -8.68 2.12 -3.21
N GLU A 96 -9.16 3.07 -4.01
CA GLU A 96 -8.97 4.51 -3.73
C GLU A 96 -9.65 4.94 -2.43
N VAL A 97 -10.88 4.46 -2.18
CA VAL A 97 -11.62 4.76 -0.94
C VAL A 97 -10.88 4.22 0.27
N LEU A 98 -10.48 2.94 0.24
CA LEU A 98 -9.79 2.36 1.37
C LEU A 98 -8.40 2.98 1.59
N HIS A 99 -7.70 3.31 0.50
CA HIS A 99 -6.42 4.03 0.56
C HIS A 99 -6.57 5.39 1.23
N ALA A 100 -7.59 6.17 0.84
CA ALA A 100 -7.90 7.43 1.50
C ALA A 100 -8.23 7.25 2.98
N LEU A 101 -9.05 6.25 3.32
CA LEU A 101 -9.39 5.94 4.71
C LEU A 101 -8.16 5.58 5.54
N TRP A 102 -7.23 4.77 5.02
CA TRP A 102 -6.02 4.42 5.76
C TRP A 102 -5.13 5.62 6.04
N HIS A 103 -5.13 6.64 5.18
CA HIS A 103 -4.40 7.89 5.37
C HIS A 103 -5.11 8.91 6.27
N GLU A 104 -6.26 8.57 6.86
CA GLU A 104 -6.87 9.38 7.91
C GLU A 104 -5.97 9.48 9.15
N ASN A 105 -6.15 10.56 9.92
CA ASN A 105 -5.31 10.85 11.07
C ASN A 105 -5.47 9.74 12.15
N PRO A 106 -4.38 9.06 12.57
CA PRO A 106 -4.43 7.97 13.53
C PRO A 106 -5.06 8.39 14.86
N THR A 107 -4.73 9.59 15.34
CA THR A 107 -5.13 10.05 16.67
C THR A 107 -6.61 10.41 16.77
N THR A 108 -7.22 10.86 15.66
CA THR A 108 -8.64 11.27 15.63
C THR A 108 -9.54 10.18 15.07
N SER A 109 -9.08 9.43 14.07
CA SER A 109 -9.93 8.56 13.27
C SER A 109 -9.75 7.07 13.60
N TRP A 110 -8.57 6.66 14.07
CA TRP A 110 -8.24 5.25 14.30
C TRP A 110 -8.04 4.87 15.77
N LYS A 111 -7.56 5.80 16.60
CA LYS A 111 -7.17 5.55 18.00
C LYS A 111 -8.28 4.88 18.81
N THR A 112 -9.50 5.42 18.74
CA THR A 112 -10.67 4.89 19.44
C THR A 112 -10.91 3.41 19.09
N TRP A 113 -10.72 3.02 17.83
CA TRP A 113 -10.93 1.65 17.36
C TRP A 113 -9.77 0.72 17.72
N ILE A 114 -8.53 1.23 17.66
CA ILE A 114 -7.31 0.50 18.02
C ILE A 114 -7.28 0.15 19.51
N GLU A 115 -7.83 1.02 20.37
CA GLU A 115 -7.85 0.84 21.82
C GLU A 115 -8.96 -0.13 22.30
N LEU A 116 -9.86 -0.58 21.42
CA LEU A 116 -10.91 -1.52 21.80
C LEU A 116 -10.34 -2.91 22.14
N PRO A 117 -10.81 -3.55 23.22
CA PRO A 117 -10.18 -4.77 23.76
C PRO A 117 -10.28 -5.99 22.85
N ILE A 118 -11.34 -6.10 22.04
CA ILE A 118 -11.60 -7.27 21.18
C ILE A 118 -11.17 -6.98 19.73
N VAL A 119 -11.63 -5.86 19.17
CA VAL A 119 -11.42 -5.53 17.76
C VAL A 119 -10.13 -4.76 17.52
N GLY A 120 -9.52 -4.16 18.55
CA GLY A 120 -8.36 -3.29 18.42
C GLY A 120 -7.16 -3.96 17.77
N ARG A 121 -6.93 -5.26 18.05
CA ARG A 121 -5.84 -6.01 17.40
C ARG A 121 -6.03 -6.14 15.89
N LEU A 122 -7.26 -6.38 15.44
CA LEU A 122 -7.59 -6.47 14.01
C LEU A 122 -7.42 -5.09 13.35
N VAL A 123 -7.99 -4.05 13.95
CA VAL A 123 -7.89 -2.67 13.44
C VAL A 123 -6.43 -2.22 13.37
N LYS A 124 -5.65 -2.49 14.42
CA LYS A 124 -4.21 -2.21 14.45
C LYS A 124 -3.46 -2.95 13.35
N SER A 125 -3.87 -4.18 13.02
CA SER A 125 -3.25 -4.96 11.94
C SER A 125 -3.59 -4.37 10.57
N VAL A 126 -4.86 -3.99 10.34
CA VAL A 126 -5.30 -3.36 9.08
C VAL A 126 -4.64 -1.99 8.88
N TYR A 127 -4.65 -1.14 9.90
CA TYR A 127 -3.99 0.17 9.86
C TYR A 127 -2.47 0.03 9.72
N GLY A 128 -1.87 -0.85 10.53
CA GLY A 128 -0.45 -1.15 10.53
C GLY A 128 0.04 -1.70 9.20
N PHE A 129 -0.78 -2.49 8.49
CA PHE A 129 -0.42 -3.03 7.18
C PHE A 129 -0.07 -1.92 6.19
N HIS A 130 -0.94 -0.91 6.03
CA HIS A 130 -0.66 0.19 5.11
C HIS A 130 0.40 1.16 5.67
N LEU A 131 0.37 1.48 6.98
CA LEU A 131 1.39 2.32 7.61
C LEU A 131 2.82 1.77 7.38
N ILE A 132 2.99 0.45 7.48
CA ILE A 132 4.30 -0.20 7.34
C ILE A 132 4.76 -0.27 5.90
N HIS A 133 3.84 -0.32 4.93
CA HIS A 133 4.19 -0.08 3.53
C HIS A 133 4.90 1.28 3.36
N HIS A 134 4.46 2.33 4.07
CA HIS A 134 5.11 3.65 4.06
C HIS A 134 6.39 3.76 4.87
N ALA A 135 6.61 2.83 5.81
CA ALA A 135 7.91 2.67 6.46
C ALA A 135 8.90 1.91 5.59
N HIS A 136 8.41 0.92 4.83
CA HIS A 136 9.22 0.04 3.99
C HIS A 136 8.41 -0.44 2.78
N HIS A 137 8.51 0.31 1.67
CA HIS A 137 7.70 0.14 0.44
C HIS A 137 7.73 -1.25 -0.20
N ARG A 138 8.73 -2.09 0.13
CA ARG A 138 8.83 -3.49 -0.33
C ARG A 138 8.06 -4.50 0.52
N SER A 139 7.41 -4.05 1.58
CA SER A 139 6.48 -4.84 2.38
C SER A 139 5.05 -4.38 2.15
N ASN A 140 4.09 -5.28 2.41
CA ASN A 140 2.66 -4.99 2.35
C ASN A 140 2.26 -4.35 1.00
N MET A 141 2.78 -4.90 -0.09
CA MET A 141 2.73 -4.33 -1.44
C MET A 141 1.34 -4.36 -2.04
N ALA A 142 0.41 -5.20 -1.54
CA ALA A 142 -0.96 -5.13 -2.00
C ALA A 142 -1.69 -3.87 -1.51
N ILE A 143 -1.07 -3.04 -0.64
CA ILE A 143 -1.53 -1.74 -0.10
C ILE A 143 -2.85 -1.85 0.65
N SER A 144 -3.90 -2.20 -0.09
CA SER A 144 -5.23 -2.52 0.36
C SER A 144 -5.51 -4.00 0.57
N GLY A 145 -4.67 -4.88 0.04
CA GLY A 145 -5.04 -6.29 -0.11
C GLY A 145 -6.26 -6.47 -1.01
N PHE A 146 -6.89 -7.64 -0.91
CA PHE A 146 -8.20 -7.92 -1.49
C PHE A 146 -9.29 -7.48 -0.50
N PHE A 147 -9.65 -6.19 -0.55
CA PHE A 147 -10.62 -5.57 0.36
C PHE A 147 -10.20 -5.63 1.85
N GLY A 148 -8.94 -5.33 2.16
CA GLY A 148 -8.36 -5.35 3.50
C GLY A 148 -7.71 -6.69 3.88
N LEU A 149 -7.83 -7.72 3.04
CA LEU A 149 -7.16 -9.01 3.26
C LEU A 149 -5.83 -9.08 2.51
N PRO A 150 -4.69 -9.33 3.19
CA PRO A 150 -3.35 -9.30 2.59
C PRO A 150 -2.99 -10.60 1.86
N VAL A 151 -3.95 -11.16 1.11
CA VAL A 151 -3.80 -12.45 0.42
C VAL A 151 -2.58 -12.45 -0.53
N PRO A 152 -2.37 -11.43 -1.38
CA PRO A 152 -1.19 -11.42 -2.25
C PRO A 152 0.11 -11.39 -1.44
N ASP A 153 0.16 -10.65 -0.33
CA ASP A 153 1.34 -10.55 0.51
C ASP A 153 1.67 -11.84 1.25
N TRP A 154 0.68 -12.66 1.59
CA TRP A 154 0.91 -14.02 2.09
C TRP A 154 1.50 -14.92 0.99
N ILE A 155 0.95 -14.85 -0.22
CA ILE A 155 1.41 -15.67 -1.36
C ILE A 155 2.83 -15.30 -1.77
N PHE A 156 3.15 -14.01 -1.80
CA PHE A 156 4.44 -13.49 -2.28
C PHE A 156 5.45 -13.19 -1.17
N GLY A 157 5.08 -13.46 0.10
CA GLY A 157 5.98 -13.34 1.25
C GLY A 157 6.36 -11.90 1.60
N THR A 158 5.47 -10.94 1.36
CA THR A 158 5.68 -9.51 1.63
C THR A 158 4.89 -8.99 2.83
N TYR A 159 4.10 -9.86 3.48
CA TYR A 159 3.31 -9.48 4.65
C TYR A 159 4.19 -9.28 5.88
N TYR A 160 4.10 -8.10 6.50
CA TYR A 160 4.81 -7.77 7.73
C TYR A 160 4.07 -6.70 8.54
N VAL A 161 3.74 -6.97 9.79
CA VAL A 161 3.19 -5.99 10.74
C VAL A 161 3.93 -6.14 12.07
N PRO A 162 4.68 -5.12 12.53
CA PRO A 162 5.39 -5.16 13.79
C PRO A 162 4.43 -5.00 14.98
N GLU A 163 4.89 -5.41 16.16
CA GLU A 163 4.11 -5.29 17.40
C GLU A 163 3.89 -3.82 17.81
N LYS A 164 4.89 -2.97 17.58
CA LYS A 164 4.86 -1.53 17.88
C LYS A 164 4.64 -0.74 16.59
N LEU A 165 3.66 0.17 16.60
CA LEU A 165 3.37 1.07 15.49
C LEU A 165 3.57 2.52 15.94
N PRO A 166 4.19 3.38 15.12
CA PRO A 166 4.34 4.79 15.43
C PRO A 166 3.01 5.53 15.20
N LEU A 167 2.08 5.50 16.16
CA LEU A 167 0.73 6.08 15.98
C LEU A 167 0.66 7.60 16.23
N ASP A 168 1.54 8.17 17.05
CA ASP A 168 1.40 9.55 17.57
C ASP A 168 2.34 10.58 16.90
N ASN A 169 2.31 10.71 15.58
CA ASN A 169 3.19 11.58 14.74
C ASN A 169 4.70 11.32 14.86
N HIS A 170 5.14 10.73 15.97
CA HIS A 170 6.48 10.26 16.25
C HIS A 170 6.43 9.15 17.30
N MET A 171 7.46 8.31 17.33
CA MET A 171 7.63 7.29 18.36
C MET A 171 9.10 7.05 18.63
N THR A 172 9.47 7.06 19.90
CA THR A 172 10.80 6.64 20.34
C THR A 172 10.82 5.13 20.46
N MET A 173 11.74 4.46 19.77
CA MET A 173 11.89 3.00 19.83
C MET A 173 13.36 2.59 19.71
N LYS A 174 13.67 1.35 20.08
CA LYS A 174 14.98 0.78 19.78
C LYS A 174 15.14 0.64 18.28
N ARG A 175 16.32 0.91 17.74
CA ARG A 175 16.61 0.77 16.31
C ARG A 175 16.41 -0.66 15.81
N SER A 176 16.66 -1.66 16.67
CA SER A 176 16.37 -3.07 16.42
C SER A 176 14.88 -3.38 16.22
N ASP A 177 14.00 -2.54 16.78
CA ASP A 177 12.55 -2.68 16.69
C ASP A 177 11.98 -1.97 15.45
N TYR A 178 12.80 -1.20 14.71
CA TYR A 178 12.35 -0.53 13.50
C TYR A 178 11.98 -1.56 12.42
N PRO A 179 10.85 -1.38 11.70
CA PRO A 179 10.41 -2.31 10.67
C PRO A 179 11.52 -2.70 9.69
N ASN A 180 11.91 -3.97 9.72
CA ASN A 180 12.85 -4.57 8.78
C ASN A 180 12.23 -5.85 8.18
N PRO A 181 11.29 -5.70 7.24
CA PRO A 181 10.58 -6.83 6.66
C PRO A 181 11.54 -7.73 5.85
N PRO A 182 11.27 -9.04 5.76
CA PRO A 182 12.06 -9.94 4.95
C PRO A 182 12.00 -9.54 3.46
N PRO A 183 13.04 -9.87 2.67
CA PRO A 183 13.03 -9.59 1.24
C PRO A 183 11.89 -10.37 0.56
N PRO A 184 11.29 -9.80 -0.51
CA PRO A 184 10.18 -10.43 -1.20
C PRO A 184 10.63 -11.72 -1.90
N CYS A 185 9.67 -12.59 -2.28
CA CYS A 185 10.00 -13.84 -2.96
C CYS A 185 10.71 -13.60 -4.31
N LYS A 186 11.37 -14.64 -4.83
CA LYS A 186 12.20 -14.56 -6.06
C LYS A 186 11.46 -13.99 -7.27
N LEU A 187 10.15 -14.24 -7.39
CA LEU A 187 9.35 -13.73 -8.50
C LEU A 187 9.24 -12.20 -8.46
N ILE A 188 8.92 -11.64 -7.29
CA ILE A 188 8.83 -10.19 -7.08
C ILE A 188 10.20 -9.55 -7.27
N ALA A 189 11.25 -10.11 -6.65
CA ALA A 189 12.61 -9.62 -6.81
C ALA A 189 13.06 -9.60 -8.29
N TRP A 190 12.62 -10.59 -9.08
CA TRP A 190 12.86 -10.61 -10.53
C TRP A 190 12.08 -9.52 -11.26
N LEU A 191 10.80 -9.29 -10.94
CA LEU A 191 9.99 -8.21 -11.53
C LEU A 191 10.59 -6.83 -11.23
N ASP A 192 11.00 -6.58 -9.99
CA ASP A 192 11.64 -5.32 -9.56
C ASP A 192 12.91 -5.05 -10.39
N SER A 193 13.69 -6.10 -10.69
CA SER A 193 14.90 -5.97 -11.53
C SER A 193 14.61 -5.49 -12.97
N LYS A 194 13.37 -5.62 -13.45
CA LYS A 194 12.98 -5.23 -14.83
C LYS A 194 12.46 -3.79 -14.93
N VAL A 195 11.91 -3.24 -13.85
CA VAL A 195 11.37 -1.87 -13.85
C VAL A 195 12.49 -0.84 -13.71
N GLY A 196 13.59 -1.21 -13.04
CA GLY A 196 14.81 -0.43 -12.90
C GLY A 196 15.15 -0.18 -11.43
N LYS A 197 16.44 -0.24 -11.08
CA LYS A 197 16.90 0.02 -9.71
C LYS A 197 16.57 1.47 -9.31
N GLN A 198 15.84 1.66 -8.22
CA GLN A 198 16.00 2.85 -7.39
C GLN A 198 16.97 2.53 -6.26
N GLY A 199 17.95 3.44 -6.11
CA GLY A 199 18.96 3.42 -5.07
C GLY A 199 18.37 3.56 -3.67
N GLU A 200 19.25 3.27 -2.72
CA GLU A 200 19.05 3.26 -1.26
C GLU A 200 18.60 4.60 -0.66
#